data_AF-A0A1H6Y6A0-F1
#
_entry.id   AF-A0A1H6Y6A0-F1
#
_cell.length_a   1.000
_cell.length_b   1.000
_cell.length_c   1.000
_cell.angle_alpha   90.00
_cell.angle_beta   90.00
_cell.angle_gamma   90.00
#
_symmetry.space_group_name_H-M   'P 1'
#
loop_
_entity.id
_entity.type
_entity.pdbx_description
1 polymer ?
#
loop_
_entity_poly.entity_id
_entity_poly.type
_entity_poly.pdbx_seq_one_letter_code
_entity_poly.pdbx_strand_id
1 'polypeptide(L)'
;MVKVTSSKEELAELIHQREQLEQERQEIINNETNDDNINKVREIDRKIENINYELHGSRSSNYSLRTHKNKLENQEQEFIHKLNKLDEKQDEILSKEEKIRQLEETARGLIKRTTSASLGKQFSERKDQLEQNLEYWKYASIGSILVLLLFAGFIYYDISTSTTTTIDTNIAKVFLILSVSVAVWFTVSNYRRQKILMEEYEFRARMALSLDGYREILRDEQISEDSEIVAEFVRDTMDKIYLNPQENALNLDEGGDDSLIDRQRPSRSILPWLR
;
A
#
# COMPACT_ATOMS: atom_id res chain seq x y z
N MET A 1 41.81 -28.12 20.04
CA MET A 1 43.16 -27.78 20.60
C MET A 1 43.98 -29.02 21.01
N VAL A 2 43.35 -30.12 21.45
CA VAL A 2 43.99 -31.31 22.05
C VAL A 2 44.87 -32.15 21.10
N LYS A 3 44.59 -32.19 19.78
CA LYS A 3 45.35 -33.05 18.83
C LYS A 3 46.71 -32.49 18.40
N VAL A 4 46.88 -31.16 18.46
CA VAL A 4 48.13 -30.49 18.03
C VAL A 4 49.19 -30.55 19.13
N THR A 5 48.77 -30.57 20.39
CA THR A 5 49.66 -30.79 21.54
C THR A 5 50.21 -32.21 21.52
N SER A 6 49.35 -33.22 21.30
CA SER A 6 49.76 -34.64 21.17
C SER A 6 50.85 -34.85 20.11
N SER A 7 50.69 -34.27 18.91
CA SER A 7 51.65 -34.46 17.81
C SER A 7 52.99 -33.72 18.01
N LYS A 8 53.02 -32.64 18.80
CA LYS A 8 54.26 -31.97 19.18
C LYS A 8 55.02 -32.75 20.26
N GLU A 9 54.28 -33.36 21.17
CA GLU A 9 54.79 -34.15 22.28
C GLU A 9 55.41 -35.46 21.76
N GLU A 10 54.71 -36.14 20.85
CA GLU A 10 55.23 -37.31 20.11
C GLU A 10 56.51 -36.99 19.29
N LEU A 11 56.56 -35.82 18.65
CA LEU A 11 57.75 -35.40 17.91
C LEU A 11 58.95 -35.16 18.85
N ALA A 12 58.71 -34.56 20.03
CA ALA A 12 59.75 -34.32 21.03
C ALA A 12 60.27 -35.63 21.63
N GLU A 13 59.38 -36.60 21.84
CA GLU A 13 59.72 -37.92 22.35
C GLU A 13 60.60 -38.71 21.36
N LEU A 14 60.27 -38.69 20.06
CA LEU A 14 61.09 -39.33 19.02
C LEU A 14 62.48 -38.69 18.85
N ILE A 15 62.59 -37.36 18.99
CA ILE A 15 63.89 -36.66 18.99
C ILE A 15 64.73 -37.10 20.19
N HIS A 16 64.11 -37.16 21.37
CA HIS A 16 64.79 -37.56 22.59
C HIS A 16 65.27 -39.02 22.55
N GLN A 17 64.43 -39.94 22.06
CA GLN A 17 64.81 -41.35 21.89
C GLN A 17 65.96 -41.55 20.91
N ARG A 18 65.99 -40.78 19.80
CA ARG A 18 67.13 -40.79 18.87
C ARG A 18 68.42 -40.34 19.56
N GLU A 19 68.36 -39.27 20.33
CA GLU A 19 69.51 -38.69 21.01
C GLU A 19 70.10 -39.65 22.06
N GLN A 20 69.23 -40.38 22.79
CA GLN A 20 69.65 -41.45 23.69
C GLN A 20 70.35 -42.61 22.96
N LEU A 21 69.81 -43.06 21.82
CA LEU A 21 70.41 -44.12 21.01
C LEU A 21 71.75 -43.70 20.39
N GLU A 22 71.91 -42.42 20.02
CA GLU A 22 73.19 -41.88 19.53
C GLU A 22 74.25 -41.84 20.63
N GLN A 23 73.87 -41.54 21.87
CA GLN A 23 74.76 -41.61 23.03
C GLN A 23 75.18 -43.05 23.34
N GLU A 24 74.23 -43.99 23.38
CA GLU A 24 74.48 -45.42 23.59
C GLU A 24 75.42 -45.99 22.49
N ARG A 25 75.21 -45.58 21.24
CA ARG A 25 76.09 -45.95 20.11
C ARG A 25 77.53 -45.49 20.32
N GLN A 26 77.75 -44.27 20.80
CA GLN A 26 79.10 -43.73 21.04
C GLN A 26 79.80 -44.43 22.22
N GLU A 27 79.06 -44.77 23.27
CA GLU A 27 79.59 -45.54 24.40
C GLU A 27 80.06 -46.95 23.99
N ILE A 28 79.31 -47.63 23.12
CA ILE A 28 79.66 -48.96 22.62
C ILE A 28 80.90 -48.91 21.69
N ILE A 29 81.03 -47.86 20.87
CA ILE A 29 82.18 -47.68 19.96
C ILE A 29 83.48 -47.39 20.73
N ASN A 30 83.40 -46.74 21.88
CA ASN A 30 84.57 -46.40 22.71
C ASN A 30 85.13 -47.60 23.52
N ASN A 31 84.39 -48.72 23.60
CA ASN A 31 84.83 -49.96 24.23
C ASN A 31 85.53 -50.89 23.21
N GLU A 32 86.45 -51.76 23.64
CA GLU A 32 87.23 -52.66 22.77
C GLU A 32 86.38 -53.38 21.70
N THR A 33 86.88 -53.41 20.46
CA THR A 33 86.17 -53.91 19.30
C THR A 33 86.08 -55.44 19.33
N ASN A 34 84.91 -55.97 19.67
CA ASN A 34 84.58 -57.39 19.55
C ASN A 34 83.31 -57.59 18.71
N ASP A 35 83.13 -58.77 18.12
CA ASP A 35 82.05 -59.08 17.17
C ASP A 35 80.64 -58.82 17.74
N ASP A 36 80.46 -58.96 19.07
CA ASP A 36 79.21 -58.66 19.77
C ASP A 36 78.88 -57.15 19.79
N ASN A 37 79.90 -56.29 19.99
CA ASN A 37 79.74 -54.84 19.95
C ASN A 37 79.42 -54.36 18.53
N ILE A 38 80.01 -55.00 17.51
CA ILE A 38 79.72 -54.71 16.09
C ILE A 38 78.24 -55.03 15.76
N ASN A 39 77.70 -56.13 16.28
CA ASN A 39 76.30 -56.49 16.07
C ASN A 39 75.33 -55.55 16.79
N LYS A 40 75.65 -55.12 18.02
CA LYS A 40 74.85 -54.12 18.76
C LYS A 40 74.84 -52.76 18.07
N VAL A 41 75.97 -52.28 17.57
CA VAL A 41 76.05 -51.04 16.79
C VAL A 41 75.18 -51.12 15.53
N ARG A 42 75.21 -52.25 14.80
CA ARG A 42 74.33 -52.45 13.64
C ARG A 42 72.85 -52.45 14.00
N GLU A 43 72.48 -52.95 15.17
CA GLU A 43 71.09 -52.91 15.65
C GLU A 43 70.65 -51.49 16.00
N ILE A 44 71.52 -50.72 16.66
CA ILE A 44 71.28 -49.31 16.96
C ILE A 44 71.18 -48.49 15.66
N ASP A 45 72.04 -48.72 14.68
CA ASP A 45 71.98 -48.04 13.38
C ASP A 45 70.63 -48.29 12.67
N ARG A 46 70.10 -49.53 12.72
CA ARG A 46 68.75 -49.83 12.19
C ARG A 46 67.64 -49.11 12.97
N LYS A 47 67.75 -49.02 14.30
CA LYS A 47 66.78 -48.28 15.13
C LYS A 47 66.81 -46.78 14.83
N ILE A 48 68.00 -46.19 14.70
CA ILE A 48 68.18 -44.78 14.31
C ILE A 48 67.61 -44.51 12.92
N GLU A 49 67.82 -45.43 11.96
CA GLU A 49 67.25 -45.31 10.61
C GLU A 49 65.72 -45.32 10.63
N ASN A 50 65.10 -46.24 11.39
CA ASN A 50 63.65 -46.30 11.53
C ASN A 50 63.09 -45.03 12.21
N ILE A 51 63.72 -44.54 13.27
CA ILE A 51 63.33 -43.30 13.95
C ILE A 51 63.48 -42.09 13.02
N ASN A 52 64.51 -42.03 12.18
CA ASN A 52 64.68 -40.96 11.19
C ASN A 52 63.58 -40.98 10.13
N TYR A 53 63.14 -42.16 9.69
CA TYR A 53 62.00 -42.31 8.78
C TYR A 53 60.70 -41.78 9.42
N GLU A 54 60.42 -42.19 10.66
CA GLU A 54 59.25 -41.73 11.42
C GLU A 54 59.28 -40.23 11.74
N LEU A 55 60.46 -39.68 12.04
CA LEU A 55 60.67 -38.24 12.23
C LEU A 55 60.39 -37.44 10.96
N HIS A 56 60.83 -37.93 9.80
CA HIS A 56 60.56 -37.26 8.54
C HIS A 56 59.06 -37.25 8.21
N GLY A 57 58.38 -38.39 8.39
CA GLY A 57 56.92 -38.47 8.24
C GLY A 57 56.17 -37.51 9.18
N SER A 58 56.56 -37.50 10.46
CA SER A 58 55.95 -36.65 11.48
C SER A 58 56.19 -35.15 11.26
N ARG A 59 57.39 -34.76 10.80
CA ARG A 59 57.70 -33.36 10.43
C ARG A 59 56.88 -32.88 9.24
N SER A 60 56.75 -33.72 8.22
CA SER A 60 55.93 -33.42 7.03
C SER A 60 54.45 -33.25 7.40
N SER A 61 53.92 -34.14 8.23
CA SER A 61 52.56 -34.07 8.76
C SER A 61 52.32 -32.80 9.60
N ASN A 62 53.26 -32.42 10.48
CA ASN A 62 53.15 -31.20 11.27
C ASN A 62 53.17 -29.93 10.40
N TYR A 63 53.95 -29.91 9.33
CA TYR A 63 53.97 -28.80 8.37
C TYR A 63 52.63 -28.66 7.63
N SER A 64 52.05 -29.77 7.18
CA SER A 64 50.74 -29.77 6.51
C SER A 64 49.60 -29.37 7.46
N LEU A 65 49.67 -29.78 8.73
CA LEU A 65 48.75 -29.36 9.80
C LEU A 65 48.84 -27.86 10.07
N ARG A 66 50.06 -27.31 10.17
CA ARG A 66 50.26 -25.87 10.40
C ARG A 66 49.74 -25.03 9.24
N THR A 67 49.98 -25.46 8.01
CA THR A 67 49.46 -24.76 6.82
C THR A 67 47.94 -24.82 6.73
N HIS A 68 47.32 -25.96 7.03
CA HIS A 68 45.85 -26.05 7.11
C HIS A 68 45.28 -25.20 8.23
N LYS A 69 45.92 -25.18 9.40
CA LYS A 69 45.51 -24.33 10.53
C LYS A 69 45.51 -22.84 10.13
N ASN A 70 46.58 -22.36 9.50
CA ASN A 70 46.64 -20.97 9.05
C ASN A 70 45.57 -20.65 7.99
N LYS A 71 45.27 -21.60 7.08
CA LYS A 71 44.19 -21.44 6.10
C LYS A 71 42.82 -21.35 6.79
N LEU A 72 42.57 -22.19 7.78
CA LEU A 72 41.35 -22.16 8.59
C LEU A 72 41.19 -20.85 9.35
N GLU A 73 42.25 -20.35 9.99
CA GLU A 73 42.23 -19.06 10.69
C GLU A 73 41.93 -17.89 9.73
N ASN A 74 42.52 -17.89 8.53
CA ASN A 74 42.21 -16.89 7.52
C ASN A 74 40.75 -16.98 7.02
N GLN A 75 40.25 -18.19 6.80
CA GLN A 75 38.85 -18.41 6.41
C GLN A 75 37.87 -17.97 7.50
N GLU A 76 38.19 -18.24 8.77
CA GLU A 76 37.41 -17.80 9.92
C GLU A 76 37.32 -16.27 9.98
N GLN A 77 38.45 -15.57 9.77
CA GLN A 77 38.46 -14.11 9.71
C GLN A 77 37.64 -13.57 8.52
N GLU A 78 37.73 -14.20 7.34
CA GLU A 78 36.88 -13.82 6.21
C GLU A 78 35.39 -14.03 6.50
N PHE A 79 35.04 -15.12 7.18
CA PHE A 79 33.65 -15.39 7.59
C PHE A 79 33.14 -14.35 8.58
N ILE A 80 33.92 -14.01 9.61
CA ILE A 80 33.58 -12.96 10.57
C ILE A 80 33.39 -11.61 9.84
N HIS A 81 34.30 -11.27 8.93
CA HIS A 81 34.17 -10.03 8.15
C HIS A 81 32.91 -10.01 7.27
N LYS A 82 32.56 -11.15 6.65
CA LYS A 82 31.34 -11.27 5.86
C LYS A 82 30.08 -11.17 6.72
N LEU A 83 30.07 -11.77 7.91
CA LEU A 83 28.96 -11.67 8.86
C LEU A 83 28.72 -10.22 9.28
N ASN A 84 29.77 -9.50 9.67
CA ASN A 84 29.65 -8.09 10.05
C ASN A 84 29.10 -7.22 8.90
N LYS A 85 29.52 -7.48 7.66
CA LYS A 85 28.95 -6.80 6.48
C LYS A 85 27.49 -7.16 6.22
N LEU A 86 27.07 -8.36 6.59
CA LEU A 86 25.70 -8.83 6.44
C LEU A 86 24.79 -8.14 7.46
N ASP A 87 25.26 -8.02 8.70
CA ASP A 87 24.57 -7.27 9.77
C ASP A 87 24.42 -5.80 9.40
N GLU A 88 25.48 -5.15 8.92
CA GLU A 88 25.42 -3.74 8.47
C GLU A 88 24.41 -3.54 7.33
N LYS A 89 24.37 -4.48 6.37
CA LYS A 89 23.38 -4.44 5.29
C LYS A 89 21.96 -4.72 5.78
N GLN A 90 21.79 -5.58 6.78
CA GLN A 90 20.49 -5.86 7.38
C GLN A 90 19.94 -4.59 8.06
N ASP A 91 20.78 -3.89 8.82
CA ASP A 91 20.42 -2.62 9.43
C ASP A 91 20.09 -1.55 8.37
N GLU A 92 20.86 -1.48 7.28
CA GLU A 92 20.58 -0.57 6.17
C GLU A 92 19.21 -0.87 5.53
N ILE A 93 18.89 -2.15 5.30
CA ILE A 93 17.59 -2.59 4.75
C ILE A 93 16.46 -2.20 5.69
N LEU A 94 16.56 -2.49 6.99
CA LEU A 94 15.55 -2.13 7.98
C LEU A 94 15.34 -0.60 8.02
N SER A 95 16.41 0.18 7.96
CA SER A 95 16.32 1.64 7.93
C SER A 95 15.65 2.17 6.65
N LYS A 96 15.85 1.51 5.51
CA LYS A 96 15.22 1.86 4.23
C LYS A 96 13.77 1.48 4.21
N GLU A 97 13.41 0.32 4.77
CA GLU A 97 12.02 -0.13 4.89
C GLU A 97 11.20 0.85 5.73
N GLU A 98 11.75 1.32 6.85
CA GLU A 98 11.13 2.34 7.69
C GLU A 98 10.94 3.67 6.93
N LYS A 99 11.96 4.13 6.20
CA LYS A 99 11.85 5.34 5.36
C LYS A 99 10.80 5.18 4.26
N ILE A 100 10.71 4.00 3.64
CA ILE A 100 9.70 3.71 2.61
C ILE A 100 8.30 3.77 3.23
N ARG A 101 8.08 3.19 4.41
CA ARG A 101 6.81 3.28 5.13
C ARG A 101 6.42 4.73 5.43
N GLN A 102 7.34 5.52 5.95
CA GLN A 102 7.10 6.95 6.24
C GLN A 102 6.78 7.75 4.97
N LEU A 103 7.48 7.46 3.87
CA LEU A 103 7.24 8.12 2.58
C LEU A 103 5.89 7.71 2.00
N GLU A 104 5.50 6.44 2.12
CA GLU A 104 4.21 5.93 1.68
C GLU A 104 3.07 6.59 2.49
N GLU A 105 3.19 6.67 3.81
CA GLU A 105 2.22 7.34 4.67
C GLU A 105 2.07 8.82 4.30
N THR A 106 3.19 9.51 4.09
CA THR A 106 3.21 10.92 3.67
C THR A 106 2.56 11.10 2.30
N ALA A 107 2.92 10.25 1.32
CA ALA A 107 2.35 10.31 -0.02
C ALA A 107 0.84 10.05 0.00
N ARG A 108 0.38 9.05 0.75
CA ARG A 108 -1.04 8.76 0.96
C ARG A 108 -1.76 9.94 1.61
N GLY A 109 -1.18 10.56 2.64
CA GLY A 109 -1.72 11.75 3.30
C GLY A 109 -1.83 12.95 2.36
N LEU A 110 -0.81 13.19 1.53
CA LEU A 110 -0.81 14.26 0.51
C LEU A 110 -1.86 14.00 -0.57
N ILE A 111 -1.97 12.77 -1.07
CA ILE A 111 -3.00 12.39 -2.06
C ILE A 111 -4.39 12.57 -1.47
N LYS A 112 -4.64 12.10 -0.23
CA LYS A 112 -5.92 12.28 0.48
C LYS A 112 -6.28 13.76 0.56
N ARG A 113 -5.40 14.58 1.14
CA ARG A 113 -5.64 16.02 1.34
C ARG A 113 -5.85 16.75 0.02
N THR A 114 -5.04 16.44 -1.00
CA THR A 114 -5.07 17.18 -2.27
C THR A 114 -6.26 16.77 -3.13
N THR A 115 -6.59 15.47 -3.16
CA THR A 115 -7.67 14.96 -4.03
C THR A 115 -9.04 15.38 -3.52
N SER A 116 -9.31 15.17 -2.23
CA SER A 116 -10.63 15.46 -1.64
C SER A 116 -10.86 16.97 -1.53
N ALA A 117 -9.83 17.75 -1.16
CA ALA A 117 -9.94 19.21 -1.17
C ALA A 117 -10.06 19.79 -2.60
N SER A 118 -9.35 19.22 -3.58
CA SER A 118 -9.43 19.67 -4.99
C SER A 118 -10.80 19.35 -5.61
N LEU A 119 -11.33 18.14 -5.41
CA LEU A 119 -12.67 17.78 -5.88
C LEU A 119 -13.74 18.65 -5.21
N GLY A 120 -13.68 18.78 -3.88
CA GLY A 120 -14.61 19.62 -3.12
C GLY A 120 -14.58 21.08 -3.60
N LYS A 121 -13.38 21.63 -3.86
CA LYS A 121 -13.22 22.98 -4.40
C LYS A 121 -13.81 23.12 -5.80
N GLN A 122 -13.54 22.17 -6.70
CA GLN A 122 -14.08 22.20 -8.07
C GLN A 122 -15.61 22.12 -8.08
N PHE A 123 -16.21 21.28 -7.24
CA PHE A 123 -17.67 21.22 -7.11
C PHE A 123 -18.25 22.49 -6.50
N SER A 124 -17.61 23.08 -5.49
CA SER A 124 -18.03 24.36 -4.90
C SER A 124 -17.96 25.50 -5.92
N GLU A 125 -16.88 25.61 -6.67
CA GLU A 125 -16.70 26.64 -7.70
C GLU A 125 -17.76 26.49 -8.81
N ARG A 126 -18.08 25.25 -9.20
CA ARG A 126 -19.15 24.98 -10.17
C ARG A 126 -20.54 25.32 -9.61
N LYS A 127 -20.78 25.05 -8.33
CA LYS A 127 -22.02 25.43 -7.63
C LYS A 127 -22.18 26.95 -7.63
N ASP A 128 -21.12 27.71 -7.32
CA ASP A 128 -21.18 29.18 -7.30
C ASP A 128 -21.43 29.76 -8.70
N GLN A 129 -20.85 29.19 -9.75
CA GLN A 129 -21.16 29.56 -11.14
C GLN A 129 -22.63 29.26 -11.52
N LEU A 130 -23.16 28.14 -11.04
CA LEU A 130 -24.56 27.78 -11.25
C LEU A 130 -25.50 28.67 -10.47
N GLU A 131 -25.13 29.10 -9.25
CA GLU A 131 -25.90 30.03 -8.42
C GLU A 131 -26.06 31.38 -9.11
N GLN A 132 -24.96 31.94 -9.66
CA GLN A 132 -25.02 33.19 -10.43
C GLN A 132 -25.94 33.08 -11.67
N ASN A 133 -25.83 31.97 -12.41
CA ASN A 133 -26.72 31.75 -13.55
C ASN A 133 -28.17 31.54 -13.10
N LEU A 134 -28.41 30.86 -11.97
CA LEU A 134 -29.74 30.65 -11.42
C LEU A 134 -30.39 31.98 -11.04
N GLU A 135 -29.63 32.90 -10.44
CA GLU A 135 -30.12 34.25 -10.16
C GLU A 135 -30.52 34.99 -11.44
N TYR A 136 -29.72 34.90 -12.51
CA TYR A 136 -30.08 35.46 -13.80
C TYR A 136 -31.42 34.89 -14.32
N TRP A 137 -31.59 33.57 -14.31
CA TRP A 137 -32.84 32.94 -14.76
C TRP A 137 -34.03 33.21 -13.84
N LYS A 138 -33.80 33.41 -12.54
CA LYS A 138 -34.81 33.85 -11.58
C LYS A 138 -35.37 35.21 -11.98
N TYR A 139 -34.50 36.20 -12.20
CA TYR A 139 -34.91 37.53 -12.63
C TYR A 139 -35.52 37.53 -14.03
N ALA A 140 -34.98 36.73 -14.97
CA ALA A 140 -35.55 36.57 -16.30
C ALA A 140 -36.96 35.96 -16.28
N SER A 141 -37.22 34.99 -15.41
CA SER A 141 -38.54 34.37 -15.24
C SER A 141 -39.56 35.34 -14.60
N ILE A 142 -39.13 36.10 -13.58
CA ILE A 142 -39.99 37.14 -12.99
C ILE A 142 -40.31 38.22 -14.03
N GLY A 143 -39.32 38.65 -14.80
CA GLY A 143 -39.49 39.64 -15.87
C GLY A 143 -40.44 39.15 -16.97
N SER A 144 -40.31 37.89 -17.41
CA SER A 144 -41.18 37.33 -18.46
C SER A 144 -42.64 37.24 -18.01
N ILE A 145 -42.90 36.89 -16.76
CA ILE A 145 -44.25 36.87 -16.17
C ILE A 145 -44.83 38.29 -16.09
N LEU A 146 -44.05 39.29 -15.67
CA LEU A 146 -44.50 40.69 -15.62
C LEU A 146 -44.85 41.21 -17.02
N VAL A 147 -44.02 40.91 -18.02
CA VAL A 147 -44.29 41.25 -19.43
C VAL A 147 -45.58 40.58 -19.91
N LEU A 148 -45.79 39.29 -19.60
CA LEU A 148 -47.02 38.59 -19.95
C LEU A 148 -48.25 39.26 -19.32
N LEU A 149 -48.19 39.66 -18.05
CA LEU A 149 -49.28 40.37 -17.36
C LEU A 149 -49.57 41.74 -17.98
N LEU A 150 -48.53 42.50 -18.33
CA LEU A 150 -48.68 43.79 -19.00
C LEU A 150 -49.33 43.64 -20.39
N PHE A 151 -48.88 42.65 -21.18
CA PHE A 151 -49.48 42.36 -22.49
C PHE A 151 -50.94 41.90 -22.36
N ALA A 152 -51.24 41.02 -21.41
CA ALA A 152 -52.60 40.57 -21.15
C ALA A 152 -53.52 41.74 -20.74
N GLY A 153 -53.04 42.63 -19.86
CA GLY A 153 -53.76 43.83 -19.45
C GLY A 153 -53.98 44.82 -20.60
N PHE A 154 -52.97 45.03 -21.44
CA PHE A 154 -53.07 45.89 -22.63
C PHE A 154 -54.10 45.34 -23.62
N ILE A 155 -54.08 44.04 -23.89
CA ILE A 155 -55.06 43.38 -24.77
C ILE A 155 -56.47 43.47 -24.20
N TYR A 156 -56.63 43.28 -22.88
CA TYR A 156 -57.92 43.42 -22.22
C TYR A 156 -58.48 44.85 -22.32
N TYR A 157 -57.64 45.86 -22.06
CA TYR A 157 -58.03 47.27 -22.19
C TYR A 157 -58.42 47.62 -23.63
N ASP A 158 -57.63 47.16 -24.60
CA ASP A 158 -57.88 47.39 -26.02
C ASP A 158 -59.21 46.74 -26.46
N ILE A 159 -59.48 45.50 -26.05
CA ILE A 159 -60.78 44.84 -26.33
C ILE A 159 -61.94 45.57 -25.65
N SER A 160 -61.77 46.06 -24.42
CA SER A 160 -62.83 46.75 -23.67
C SER A 160 -63.16 48.14 -24.22
N THR A 161 -62.22 48.80 -24.91
CA THR A 161 -62.37 50.19 -25.38
C THR A 161 -62.66 50.26 -26.88
N SER A 162 -62.36 49.20 -27.63
CA SER A 162 -62.51 49.15 -29.09
C SER A 162 -63.94 48.76 -29.50
N THR A 163 -64.67 49.68 -30.13
CA THR A 163 -66.01 49.44 -30.70
C THR A 163 -66.01 48.76 -32.06
N THR A 164 -64.86 48.62 -32.72
CA THR A 164 -64.73 48.00 -34.06
C THR A 164 -63.53 47.05 -34.09
N THR A 165 -63.73 45.80 -33.67
CA THR A 165 -62.71 44.74 -33.75
C THR A 165 -62.92 43.88 -34.99
N THR A 166 -61.96 43.91 -35.92
CA THR A 166 -61.89 42.96 -37.05
C THR A 166 -61.26 41.64 -36.62
N ILE A 167 -61.72 40.52 -37.18
CA ILE A 167 -61.27 39.16 -36.85
C ILE A 167 -59.74 39.02 -36.96
N ASP A 168 -59.13 39.64 -37.98
CA ASP A 168 -57.68 39.61 -38.22
C ASP A 168 -56.86 40.20 -37.04
N THR A 169 -57.38 41.25 -36.41
CA THR A 169 -56.70 41.90 -35.26
C THR A 169 -56.74 41.03 -34.00
N ASN A 170 -57.79 40.23 -33.83
CA ASN A 170 -57.91 39.31 -32.70
C ASN A 170 -57.00 38.10 -32.86
N ILE A 171 -56.85 37.58 -34.08
CA ILE A 171 -55.92 36.48 -34.38
C ILE A 171 -54.46 36.92 -34.10
N ALA A 172 -54.08 38.12 -34.53
CA ALA A 172 -52.74 38.66 -34.26
C ALA A 172 -52.44 38.78 -32.74
N LYS A 173 -53.42 39.20 -31.93
CA LYS A 173 -53.30 39.26 -30.46
C LYS A 173 -53.09 37.89 -29.81
N VAL A 174 -53.77 36.86 -30.30
CA VAL A 174 -53.61 35.48 -29.82
C VAL A 174 -52.22 34.94 -30.14
N PHE A 175 -51.70 35.16 -31.35
CA PHE A 175 -50.33 34.79 -31.70
C PHE A 175 -49.28 35.51 -30.85
N LEU A 176 -49.53 36.77 -30.49
CA LEU A 176 -48.65 37.53 -29.61
C LEU A 176 -48.62 36.94 -28.19
N ILE A 177 -49.79 36.66 -27.60
CA ILE A 177 -49.88 35.99 -26.28
C ILE A 177 -49.19 34.62 -26.33
N LEU A 178 -49.40 33.84 -27.40
CA LEU A 178 -48.77 32.53 -27.57
C LEU A 178 -47.24 32.65 -27.59
N SER A 179 -46.69 33.59 -28.35
CA SER A 179 -45.25 33.85 -28.41
C SER A 179 -44.65 34.23 -27.06
N VAL A 180 -45.31 35.14 -26.32
CA VAL A 180 -44.88 35.54 -24.97
C VAL A 180 -45.01 34.36 -23.98
N SER A 181 -46.04 33.53 -24.11
CA SER A 181 -46.23 32.34 -23.28
C SER A 181 -45.11 31.30 -23.49
N VAL A 182 -44.65 31.12 -24.73
CA VAL A 182 -43.49 30.26 -25.04
C VAL A 182 -42.21 30.82 -24.39
N ALA A 183 -42.02 32.14 -24.39
CA ALA A 183 -40.88 32.77 -23.73
C ALA A 183 -40.92 32.59 -22.19
N VAL A 184 -42.09 32.69 -21.58
CA VAL A 184 -42.28 32.38 -20.14
C VAL A 184 -41.96 30.92 -19.85
N TRP A 185 -42.52 29.99 -20.63
CA TRP A 185 -42.22 28.57 -20.48
C TRP A 185 -40.72 28.28 -20.61
N PHE A 186 -40.05 28.89 -21.59
CA PHE A 186 -38.61 28.72 -21.78
C PHE A 186 -37.80 29.23 -20.59
N THR A 187 -38.08 30.44 -20.09
CA THR A 187 -37.36 31.02 -18.95
C THR A 187 -37.56 30.21 -17.67
N VAL A 188 -38.80 29.81 -17.37
CA VAL A 188 -39.14 29.00 -16.19
C VAL A 188 -38.54 27.60 -16.27
N SER A 189 -38.55 26.97 -17.46
CA SER A 189 -37.94 25.65 -17.67
C SER A 189 -36.43 25.68 -17.46
N ASN A 190 -35.75 26.71 -17.96
CA ASN A 190 -34.31 26.89 -17.73
C ASN A 190 -33.98 27.17 -16.26
N TYR A 191 -34.78 27.99 -15.57
CA TYR A 191 -34.63 28.20 -14.13
C TYR A 191 -34.74 26.89 -13.35
N ARG A 192 -35.77 26.07 -13.63
CA ARG A 192 -35.93 24.76 -12.99
C ARG A 192 -34.72 23.85 -13.25
N ARG A 193 -34.27 23.74 -14.50
CA ARG A 193 -33.11 22.91 -14.87
C ARG A 193 -31.84 23.35 -14.13
N GLN A 194 -31.58 24.66 -14.06
CA GLN A 194 -30.40 25.16 -13.37
C GLN A 194 -30.46 24.96 -11.86
N LYS A 195 -31.66 25.07 -11.26
CA LYS A 195 -31.85 24.80 -9.83
C LYS A 195 -31.52 23.35 -9.50
N ILE A 196 -32.00 22.42 -10.32
CA ILE A 196 -31.72 20.97 -10.18
C ILE A 196 -30.22 20.70 -10.27
N LEU A 197 -29.54 21.26 -11.26
CA LEU A 197 -28.09 21.10 -11.42
C LEU A 197 -27.34 21.67 -10.20
N MET A 198 -27.71 22.85 -9.72
CA MET A 198 -27.08 23.46 -8.55
C MET A 198 -27.19 22.55 -7.30
N GLU A 199 -28.38 22.03 -7.02
CA GLU A 199 -28.63 21.12 -5.89
C GLU A 199 -27.80 19.83 -6.01
N GLU A 200 -27.69 19.29 -7.23
CA GLU A 200 -26.88 18.11 -7.51
C GLU A 200 -25.37 18.37 -7.27
N TYR A 201 -24.85 19.52 -7.71
CA TYR A 201 -23.45 19.88 -7.49
C TYR A 201 -23.16 20.21 -6.02
N GLU A 202 -24.09 20.83 -5.30
CA GLU A 202 -23.98 21.08 -3.86
C GLU A 202 -23.92 19.75 -3.08
N PHE A 203 -24.76 18.80 -3.48
CA PHE A 203 -24.75 17.46 -2.92
C PHE A 203 -23.44 16.72 -3.20
N ARG A 204 -22.95 16.72 -4.46
CA ARG A 204 -21.65 16.14 -4.83
C ARG A 204 -20.49 16.77 -4.07
N ALA A 205 -20.52 18.09 -3.82
CA ALA A 205 -19.52 18.77 -3.02
C ALA A 205 -19.48 18.28 -1.57
N ARG A 206 -20.66 18.16 -0.93
CA ARG A 206 -20.77 17.61 0.44
C ARG A 206 -20.29 16.16 0.51
N MET A 207 -20.61 15.36 -0.51
CA MET A 207 -20.20 13.96 -0.57
C MET A 207 -18.71 13.76 -0.79
N ALA A 208 -18.08 14.61 -1.61
CA ALA A 208 -16.63 14.59 -1.79
C ALA A 208 -15.88 14.87 -0.47
N LEU A 209 -16.46 15.72 0.40
CA LEU A 209 -15.92 16.01 1.72
C LEU A 209 -16.14 14.87 2.71
N SER A 210 -17.29 14.19 2.66
CA SER A 210 -17.59 13.06 3.56
C SER A 210 -16.86 11.77 3.18
N LEU A 211 -16.49 11.58 1.90
CA LEU A 211 -15.74 10.42 1.40
C LEU A 211 -14.42 10.18 2.17
N ASP A 212 -13.76 11.24 2.63
CA ASP A 212 -12.56 11.11 3.46
C ASP A 212 -12.84 10.50 4.84
N GLY A 213 -14.02 10.76 5.41
CA GLY A 213 -14.46 10.16 6.67
C GLY A 213 -14.82 8.68 6.49
N TYR A 214 -15.53 8.33 5.43
CA TYR A 214 -15.85 6.94 5.10
C TYR A 214 -14.61 6.09 4.84
N ARG A 215 -13.61 6.64 4.15
CA ARG A 215 -12.32 5.96 3.95
C ARG A 215 -11.53 5.75 5.23
N GLU A 216 -11.71 6.63 6.23
CA GLU A 216 -11.06 6.47 7.54
C GLU A 216 -11.70 5.32 8.32
N ILE A 217 -13.03 5.23 8.30
CA ILE A 217 -13.78 4.12 8.94
C ILE A 217 -13.35 2.77 8.37
N LEU A 218 -13.30 2.66 7.03
CA LEU A 218 -12.85 1.44 6.35
C LEU A 218 -11.38 1.07 6.60
N ARG A 219 -10.56 2.01 7.08
CA ARG A 219 -9.14 1.77 7.37
C ARG A 219 -8.93 1.27 8.79
N ASP A 220 -9.76 1.71 9.73
CA ASP A 220 -9.66 1.37 11.16
C ASP A 220 -10.20 -0.04 11.46
N GLU A 221 -11.08 -0.58 10.61
CA GLU A 221 -11.49 -1.98 10.66
C GLU A 221 -10.39 -2.92 10.12
N GLN A 222 -9.50 -3.36 11.02
CA GLN A 222 -8.61 -4.48 10.77
C GLN A 222 -9.42 -5.75 10.46
N ILE A 223 -9.35 -6.22 9.22
CA ILE A 223 -9.65 -7.56 8.67
C ILE A 223 -10.34 -8.50 9.69
N SER A 224 -11.62 -8.25 9.93
CA SER A 224 -12.57 -9.17 10.55
C SER A 224 -13.73 -9.38 9.56
N GLU A 225 -14.57 -10.39 9.77
CA GLU A 225 -15.80 -10.60 8.98
C GLU A 225 -16.69 -9.33 8.97
N ASP A 226 -16.59 -8.50 10.01
CA ASP A 226 -17.26 -7.18 10.09
C ASP A 226 -16.67 -6.16 9.10
N SER A 227 -15.39 -6.26 8.71
CA SER A 227 -14.77 -5.35 7.75
C SER A 227 -15.34 -5.51 6.33
N GLU A 228 -15.77 -6.71 5.94
CA GLU A 228 -16.45 -6.94 4.66
C GLU A 228 -17.87 -6.38 4.70
N ILE A 229 -18.57 -6.53 5.82
CA ILE A 229 -19.91 -5.94 6.05
C ILE A 229 -19.83 -4.41 6.07
N VAL A 230 -18.81 -3.82 6.69
CA VAL A 230 -18.65 -2.36 6.72
C VAL A 230 -18.20 -1.84 5.35
N ALA A 231 -17.34 -2.56 4.64
CA ALA A 231 -16.99 -2.24 3.26
C ALA A 231 -18.21 -2.31 2.33
N GLU A 232 -19.04 -3.35 2.46
CA GLU A 232 -20.29 -3.49 1.72
C GLU A 232 -21.29 -2.40 2.11
N PHE A 233 -21.44 -2.10 3.40
CA PHE A 233 -22.32 -1.03 3.89
C PHE A 233 -21.86 0.33 3.36
N VAL A 234 -20.57 0.67 3.46
CA VAL A 234 -20.02 1.93 2.95
C VAL A 234 -20.15 2.00 1.44
N ARG A 235 -19.94 0.89 0.72
CA ARG A 235 -20.14 0.82 -0.72
C ARG A 235 -21.61 0.99 -1.10
N ASP A 236 -22.53 0.31 -0.44
CA ASP A 236 -23.99 0.40 -0.68
C ASP A 236 -24.53 1.77 -0.27
N THR A 237 -24.03 2.37 0.82
CA THR A 237 -24.34 3.77 1.14
C THR A 237 -23.74 4.69 0.09
N MET A 238 -22.52 4.48 -0.39
CA MET A 238 -21.98 5.30 -1.47
C MET A 238 -22.82 5.15 -2.73
N ASP A 239 -23.16 3.94 -3.16
CA ASP A 239 -24.00 3.70 -4.33
C ASP A 239 -25.38 4.36 -4.15
N LYS A 240 -26.02 4.22 -2.98
CA LYS A 240 -27.32 4.84 -2.68
C LYS A 240 -27.28 6.35 -2.51
N ILE A 241 -26.18 6.90 -1.99
CA ILE A 241 -26.00 8.33 -1.86
C ILE A 241 -25.55 8.92 -3.21
N TYR A 242 -24.85 8.19 -4.07
CA TYR A 242 -24.55 8.63 -5.44
C TYR A 242 -25.78 8.60 -6.36
N LEU A 243 -26.85 7.87 -6.01
CA LEU A 243 -28.16 8.05 -6.60
C LEU A 243 -28.69 9.44 -6.22
N ASN A 244 -28.91 10.27 -7.24
CA ASN A 244 -29.31 11.66 -7.08
C ASN A 244 -30.58 11.73 -6.18
N PRO A 245 -30.63 12.58 -5.14
CA PRO A 245 -31.85 12.77 -4.35
C PRO A 245 -33.09 13.05 -5.20
N GLN A 246 -32.89 13.66 -6.38
CA GLN A 246 -33.95 13.91 -7.34
C GLN A 246 -34.38 12.68 -8.17
N GLU A 247 -33.52 11.69 -8.40
CA GLU A 247 -33.94 10.41 -9.01
C GLU A 247 -34.87 9.66 -8.05
N ASN A 248 -34.58 9.70 -6.75
CA ASN A 248 -35.49 9.15 -5.74
C ASN A 248 -36.80 9.96 -5.65
N ALA A 249 -36.76 11.29 -5.80
CA ALA A 249 -37.98 12.10 -5.80
C ALA A 249 -38.83 11.94 -7.08
N LEU A 250 -38.22 11.75 -8.25
CA LEU A 250 -38.91 11.53 -9.52
C LEU A 250 -39.54 10.13 -9.61
N ASN A 251 -38.90 9.12 -9.03
CA ASN A 251 -39.45 7.76 -8.97
C ASN A 251 -40.65 7.62 -8.01
N LEU A 252 -40.85 8.58 -7.10
CA LEU A 252 -42.03 8.62 -6.22
C LEU A 252 -43.29 9.18 -6.90
N ASP A 253 -43.12 9.91 -8.01
CA ASP A 253 -44.23 10.55 -8.74
C ASP A 253 -44.78 9.69 -9.90
N GLU A 254 -44.05 8.67 -10.39
CA GLU A 254 -44.46 7.86 -11.55
C GLU A 254 -44.95 6.43 -11.25
N GLY A 255 -44.98 5.98 -9.99
CA GLY A 255 -45.54 4.67 -9.70
C GLY A 255 -45.66 4.38 -8.23
N GLY A 256 -46.91 4.21 -7.76
CA GLY A 256 -47.17 3.47 -6.54
C GLY A 256 -46.73 2.03 -6.73
N ASP A 257 -45.46 1.75 -6.46
CA ASP A 257 -44.96 0.40 -6.24
C ASP A 257 -44.74 0.23 -4.74
N ASP A 258 -45.70 -0.43 -4.10
CA ASP A 258 -45.70 -0.86 -2.69
C ASP A 258 -44.60 -1.90 -2.37
N SER A 259 -43.59 -2.06 -3.23
CA SER A 259 -42.51 -3.03 -3.06
C SER A 259 -41.37 -2.56 -2.15
N LEU A 260 -41.36 -1.28 -1.73
CA LEU A 260 -40.31 -0.74 -0.87
C LEU A 260 -40.53 -0.93 0.64
N ILE A 261 -41.64 -1.55 1.06
CA ILE A 261 -41.88 -1.87 2.48
C ILE A 261 -41.37 -3.27 2.90
N ASP A 262 -41.07 -4.19 1.97
CA ASP A 262 -40.75 -5.59 2.35
C ASP A 262 -39.26 -5.97 2.37
N ARG A 263 -38.34 -5.01 2.53
CA ARG A 263 -36.90 -5.31 2.73
C ARG A 263 -36.36 -4.93 4.11
N GLN A 264 -37.24 -4.77 5.09
CA GLN A 264 -36.88 -4.74 6.51
C GLN A 264 -37.31 -6.03 7.22
N ARG A 265 -36.68 -7.15 6.89
CA ARG A 265 -36.52 -8.25 7.84
C ARG A 265 -35.09 -8.76 7.80
N PRO A 266 -34.25 -8.52 8.83
CA PRO A 266 -33.10 -9.38 9.01
C PRO A 266 -33.65 -10.78 9.30
N SER A 267 -33.39 -11.75 8.42
CA SER A 267 -33.66 -13.15 8.73
C SER A 267 -32.67 -13.59 9.81
N ARG A 268 -33.00 -13.26 11.06
CA ARG A 268 -32.45 -13.92 12.23
C ARG A 268 -32.96 -15.36 12.22
N SER A 269 -32.14 -16.27 11.73
CA SER A 269 -32.13 -17.65 12.21
C SER A 269 -30.70 -18.08 12.51
N ILE A 270 -30.11 -17.40 13.50
CA ILE A 270 -29.11 -18.02 14.36
C ILE A 270 -29.86 -18.34 15.63
N LEU A 271 -30.00 -19.62 15.97
CA LEU A 271 -29.76 -20.19 17.30
C LEU A 271 -29.96 -21.72 17.26
N PRO A 272 -29.37 -22.46 18.22
CA PRO A 272 -28.40 -23.52 17.96
C PRO A 272 -28.97 -24.91 18.28
N TRP A 273 -28.12 -25.95 18.20
CA TRP A 273 -28.33 -27.33 18.68
C TRP A 273 -29.57 -28.08 18.16
N LEU A 274 -29.37 -28.93 17.13
CA LEU A 274 -29.96 -30.27 17.05
C LEU A 274 -29.35 -31.06 15.87
N ARG A 275 -28.47 -31.99 16.27
CA ARG A 275 -27.99 -33.20 15.58
C ARG A 275 -26.95 -33.08 14.48
#